data_AF-N8YPS4-F1
#
_entry.id   AF-N8YPS4-F1
#
_cell.length_a   1.000
_cell.length_b   1.000
_cell.length_c   1.000
_cell.angle_alpha   90.00
_cell.angle_beta   90.00
_cell.angle_gamma   90.00
#
_symmetry.space_group_name_H-M   'P 1'
#
loop_
_entity.id
_entity.type
_entity.pdbx_description
1 polymer ?
#
loop_
_entity_poly.entity_id
_entity_poly.type
_entity_poly.pdbx_seq_one_letter_code
_entity_poly.pdbx_strand_id
1 'polypeptide(L)'
;MKLIIKDYLASLKERNELDVLLPTLLSQMGLTILSEPSIGNRQFGVDISAVGSINDEPEKIYLFSIKAGNLGRSDWNSGNPQDLRPSLDEILDVYIPTHLPTQYKEYPIVICLTFGGDLKQELEINLSQYTQAKENDQIKFEVWNGDRIAGLLEKYLINEQIFLQDDLKSLLRKSLAMVDQRWSHMFEQLKAYL
;
A
#
# COMPACT_ATOMS: atom_id res chain seq x y z
N MET A 1 11.06 13.81 4.98
CA MET A 1 10.87 12.57 5.77
C MET A 1 10.67 11.36 4.88
N LYS A 2 10.13 11.57 3.67
CA LYS A 2 9.82 10.53 2.69
C LYS A 2 10.88 9.44 2.53
N LEU A 3 12.17 9.77 2.49
CA LEU A 3 13.25 8.76 2.37
C LEU A 3 13.26 7.76 3.54
N ILE A 4 13.19 8.24 4.79
CA ILE A 4 13.17 7.38 5.99
C ILE A 4 11.93 6.48 5.97
N ILE A 5 10.77 7.04 5.58
CA ILE A 5 9.50 6.30 5.49
C ILE A 5 9.59 5.25 4.38
N LYS A 6 10.16 5.60 3.23
CA LYS A 6 10.35 4.67 2.11
C LYS A 6 11.25 3.50 2.53
N ASP A 7 12.37 3.76 3.21
CA ASP A 7 13.28 2.73 3.69
C ASP A 7 12.59 1.79 4.69
N TYR A 8 11.76 2.34 5.59
CA TYR A 8 10.92 1.56 6.50
C TYR A 8 9.91 0.68 5.74
N LEU A 9 9.18 1.23 4.76
CA LEU A 9 8.22 0.45 3.97
C LEU A 9 8.89 -0.68 3.18
N ALA A 10 10.10 -0.44 2.67
CA ALA A 10 10.89 -1.45 1.96
C ALA A 10 11.43 -2.53 2.92
N SER A 11 11.57 -2.24 4.22
CA SER A 11 12.04 -3.20 5.22
C SER A 11 10.93 -4.12 5.75
N LEU A 12 9.65 -3.79 5.52
CA LEU A 12 8.49 -4.63 5.85
C LEU A 12 8.59 -5.96 5.11
N LYS A 13 8.81 -7.03 5.86
CA LYS A 13 9.01 -8.37 5.30
C LYS A 13 7.71 -9.14 5.18
N GLU A 14 6.71 -8.75 5.97
CA GLU A 14 5.43 -9.43 6.03
C GLU A 14 4.32 -8.54 5.45
N ARG A 15 3.38 -9.16 4.72
CA ARG A 15 2.22 -8.48 4.11
C ARG A 15 1.33 -7.82 5.18
N ASN A 16 1.17 -8.48 6.32
CA ASN A 16 0.34 -8.03 7.45
C ASN A 16 0.72 -6.63 7.97
N GLU A 17 1.99 -6.22 7.86
CA GLU A 17 2.43 -4.91 8.33
C GLU A 17 1.82 -3.78 7.48
N LEU A 18 1.78 -3.96 6.15
CA LEU A 18 1.10 -3.03 5.25
C LEU A 18 -0.42 -3.09 5.40
N ASP A 19 -0.98 -4.27 5.62
CA ASP A 19 -2.42 -4.46 5.83
C ASP A 19 -2.93 -3.67 7.06
N VAL A 20 -2.10 -3.49 8.08
CA VAL A 20 -2.43 -2.68 9.28
C VAL A 20 -2.31 -1.18 9.01
N LEU A 21 -1.30 -0.77 8.24
CA LEU A 21 -1.02 0.65 7.99
C LEU A 21 -2.01 1.28 7.00
N LEU A 22 -2.33 0.57 5.92
CA LEU A 22 -3.09 1.11 4.79
C LEU A 22 -4.51 1.56 5.17
N PRO A 23 -5.33 0.83 5.95
CA PRO A 23 -6.67 1.28 6.32
C PRO A 23 -6.66 2.66 6.98
N THR A 24 -5.69 2.91 7.86
CA THR A 24 -5.51 4.20 8.53
C THR A 24 -5.18 5.29 7.52
N LEU A 25 -4.21 5.05 6.63
CA LEU A 25 -3.83 6.01 5.59
C LEU A 25 -5.01 6.34 4.67
N LEU A 26 -5.71 5.32 4.15
CA LEU A 26 -6.84 5.47 3.24
C LEU A 26 -7.98 6.28 3.89
N SER A 27 -8.26 6.02 5.17
CA SER A 27 -9.25 6.79 5.93
C SER A 27 -8.88 8.27 6.05
N GLN A 28 -7.60 8.57 6.32
CA GLN A 28 -7.09 9.96 6.39
C GLN A 28 -7.05 10.64 5.02
N MET A 29 -7.02 9.87 3.93
CA MET A 29 -7.19 10.36 2.57
C MET A 29 -8.65 10.66 2.22
N GLY A 30 -9.61 10.39 3.11
CA GLY A 30 -11.03 10.61 2.89
C GLY A 30 -11.79 9.42 2.29
N LEU A 31 -11.17 8.23 2.24
CA LEU A 31 -11.83 7.02 1.75
C LEU A 31 -12.58 6.30 2.87
N THR A 32 -13.70 5.68 2.52
CA THR A 32 -14.46 4.79 3.41
C THR A 32 -14.11 3.34 3.10
N ILE A 33 -13.65 2.59 4.11
CA ILE A 33 -13.35 1.16 3.97
C ILE A 33 -14.65 0.37 3.90
N LEU A 34 -14.81 -0.44 2.85
CA LEU A 34 -15.99 -1.28 2.61
C LEU A 34 -15.86 -2.67 3.24
N SER A 35 -14.65 -3.23 3.23
CA SER A 35 -14.36 -4.52 3.84
C SER A 35 -12.91 -4.59 4.27
N GLU A 36 -12.69 -5.02 5.51
CA GLU A 36 -11.38 -5.40 6.03
C GLU A 36 -11.15 -6.92 5.86
N PRO A 37 -9.89 -7.36 5.78
CA PRO A 37 -9.57 -8.77 5.63
C PRO A 37 -10.07 -9.57 6.86
N SER A 38 -11.11 -10.38 6.67
CA SER A 38 -11.61 -11.29 7.71
C SER A 38 -10.87 -12.63 7.64
N ILE A 39 -10.42 -13.12 8.80
CA ILE A 39 -9.76 -14.43 8.92
C ILE A 39 -10.76 -15.53 8.56
N GLY A 40 -10.44 -16.35 7.56
CA GLY A 40 -11.18 -17.58 7.22
C GLY A 40 -12.07 -17.52 5.98
N ASN A 41 -12.27 -16.35 5.37
CA ASN A 41 -13.01 -16.23 4.10
C ASN A 41 -12.05 -16.01 2.92
N ARG A 42 -12.37 -16.56 1.74
CA ARG A 42 -11.61 -16.30 0.51
C ARG A 42 -11.81 -14.84 0.11
N GLN A 43 -10.69 -14.14 -0.10
CA GLN A 43 -10.67 -12.70 -0.36
C GLN A 43 -10.62 -12.34 -1.86
N PHE A 44 -10.55 -13.35 -2.73
CA PHE A 44 -10.60 -13.22 -4.20
C PHE A 44 -9.64 -12.13 -4.74
N GLY A 45 -8.41 -12.11 -4.21
CA GLY A 45 -7.37 -11.15 -4.53
C GLY A 45 -7.53 -9.74 -3.95
N VAL A 46 -8.65 -9.40 -3.31
CA VAL A 46 -8.87 -8.09 -2.66
C VAL A 46 -8.55 -8.16 -1.17
N ASP A 47 -7.49 -7.48 -0.78
CA ASP A 47 -7.03 -7.42 0.60
C ASP A 47 -7.72 -6.27 1.36
N ILE A 48 -7.92 -5.13 0.69
CA ILE A 48 -8.70 -3.99 1.19
C ILE A 48 -9.61 -3.49 0.07
N SER A 49 -10.86 -3.19 0.40
CA SER A 49 -11.78 -2.47 -0.49
C SER A 49 -12.17 -1.14 0.13
N ALA A 50 -12.11 -0.07 -0.64
CA ALA A 50 -12.48 1.28 -0.19
C ALA A 50 -13.24 2.04 -1.28
N VAL A 51 -14.03 3.03 -0.89
CA VAL A 51 -14.74 3.92 -1.79
C VAL A 51 -14.54 5.38 -1.37
N GLY A 52 -14.44 6.27 -2.35
CA GLY A 52 -14.42 7.71 -2.10
C GLY A 52 -13.75 8.48 -3.21
N SER A 53 -13.46 9.75 -2.94
CA SER A 53 -12.79 10.66 -3.86
C SER A 53 -11.37 10.95 -3.35
N ILE A 54 -10.39 10.91 -4.26
CA ILE A 54 -9.02 11.34 -3.99
C ILE A 54 -8.73 12.55 -4.88
N ASN A 55 -8.17 13.62 -4.29
CA ASN A 55 -7.81 14.86 -5.00
C ASN A 55 -8.98 15.48 -5.82
N ASP A 56 -10.19 15.47 -5.26
CA ASP A 56 -11.40 16.03 -5.88
C ASP A 56 -11.81 15.37 -7.21
N GLU A 57 -11.31 14.17 -7.49
CA GLU A 57 -11.78 13.34 -8.60
C GLU A 57 -13.18 12.75 -8.31
N PRO A 58 -13.94 12.30 -9.32
CA PRO A 58 -15.19 11.58 -9.07
C PRO A 58 -15.00 10.40 -8.12
N GLU A 59 -16.04 10.01 -7.39
CA GLU A 59 -15.97 8.85 -6.49
C GLU A 59 -15.61 7.58 -7.26
N LYS A 60 -14.69 6.80 -6.70
CA LYS A 60 -14.22 5.53 -7.26
C LYS A 60 -14.20 4.46 -6.19
N ILE A 61 -14.20 3.21 -6.64
CA ILE A 61 -13.88 2.05 -5.81
C ILE A 61 -12.41 1.75 -5.98
N TYR A 62 -11.71 1.56 -4.87
CA TYR A 62 -10.31 1.15 -4.83
C TYR A 62 -10.22 -0.27 -4.27
N LEU A 63 -9.67 -1.18 -5.06
CA LEU A 63 -9.49 -2.59 -4.70
C LEU A 63 -7.99 -2.88 -4.57
N PHE A 64 -7.50 -3.01 -3.35
CA PHE A 64 -6.08 -3.17 -3.06
C PHE A 64 -5.71 -4.65 -2.99
N SER A 65 -4.73 -5.06 -3.80
CA SER A 65 -4.01 -6.33 -3.67
C SER A 65 -2.62 -6.02 -3.14
N ILE A 66 -2.30 -6.49 -1.94
CA ILE A 66 -1.11 -6.15 -1.16
C ILE A 66 -0.09 -7.29 -1.24
N LYS A 67 1.16 -6.95 -1.49
CA LYS A 67 2.31 -7.85 -1.52
C LYS A 67 3.47 -7.26 -0.69
N ALA A 68 4.32 -8.12 -0.16
CA ALA A 68 5.46 -7.69 0.65
C ALA A 68 6.69 -7.36 -0.20
N GLY A 69 7.50 -6.40 0.26
CA GLY A 69 8.81 -6.10 -0.32
C GLY A 69 8.79 -5.66 -1.79
N ASN A 70 9.88 -6.00 -2.50
CA ASN A 70 10.06 -5.69 -3.91
C ASN A 70 9.37 -6.73 -4.80
N LEU A 71 8.73 -6.30 -5.88
CA LEU A 71 8.10 -7.21 -6.83
C LEU A 71 9.00 -7.47 -8.03
N GLY A 72 9.37 -8.73 -8.21
CA GLY A 72 10.15 -9.22 -9.34
C GLY A 72 9.42 -10.25 -10.17
N ARG A 73 10.15 -10.85 -11.13
CA ARG A 73 9.59 -11.85 -12.03
C ARG A 73 9.02 -13.06 -11.30
N SER A 74 9.64 -13.45 -10.18
CA SER A 74 9.20 -14.56 -9.33
C SER A 74 7.82 -14.35 -8.74
N ASP A 75 7.40 -13.09 -8.55
CA ASP A 75 6.17 -12.73 -7.84
C ASP A 75 5.00 -12.49 -8.80
N TRP A 76 5.21 -12.68 -10.11
CA TRP A 76 4.21 -12.39 -11.12
C TRP A 76 3.21 -13.53 -11.32
N ASN A 77 3.71 -14.69 -11.75
CA ASN A 77 2.90 -15.87 -12.11
C ASN A 77 3.80 -17.12 -12.21
N SER A 78 4.52 -17.41 -11.14
CA SER A 78 5.44 -18.55 -11.02
C SER A 78 4.75 -19.82 -10.50
N GLY A 79 3.45 -19.76 -10.22
CA GLY A 79 2.65 -20.87 -9.69
C GLY A 79 2.52 -20.86 -8.17
N ASN A 80 2.91 -19.77 -7.51
CA ASN A 80 2.68 -19.56 -6.08
C ASN A 80 1.29 -18.91 -5.88
N PRO A 81 0.46 -19.39 -4.95
CA PRO A 81 -0.80 -18.71 -4.61
C PRO A 81 -0.66 -17.24 -4.20
N GLN A 82 0.52 -16.83 -3.73
CA GLN A 82 0.82 -15.45 -3.38
C GLN A 82 1.29 -14.60 -4.56
N ASP A 83 1.37 -15.15 -5.76
CA ASP A 83 1.71 -14.40 -6.96
C ASP A 83 0.68 -13.28 -7.23
N LEU A 84 1.15 -12.22 -7.88
CA LEU A 84 0.35 -11.04 -8.15
C LEU A 84 -0.72 -11.30 -9.20
N ARG A 85 -0.37 -11.89 -10.35
CA ARG A 85 -1.31 -12.08 -11.46
C ARG A 85 -2.53 -12.91 -11.07
N PRO A 86 -2.41 -14.06 -10.38
CA PRO A 86 -3.58 -14.80 -9.93
C PRO A 86 -4.52 -13.96 -9.05
N SER A 87 -3.97 -13.08 -8.20
CA SER A 87 -4.78 -12.17 -7.37
C SER A 87 -5.56 -11.18 -8.25
N LEU A 88 -4.92 -10.60 -9.28
CA LEU A 88 -5.59 -9.69 -10.21
C LEU A 88 -6.66 -10.40 -11.05
N ASP A 89 -6.36 -11.61 -11.52
CA ASP A 89 -7.32 -12.43 -12.27
C ASP A 89 -8.55 -12.76 -11.38
N GLU A 90 -8.36 -13.09 -10.09
CA GLU A 90 -9.48 -13.29 -9.16
C GLU A 90 -10.30 -12.01 -8.92
N ILE A 91 -9.67 -10.84 -8.86
CA ILE A 91 -10.38 -9.56 -8.70
C ILE A 91 -11.32 -9.33 -9.90
N LEU A 92 -10.78 -9.50 -11.10
CA LEU A 92 -11.50 -9.27 -12.35
C LEU A 92 -12.60 -10.29 -12.58
N ASP A 93 -12.28 -11.57 -12.43
CA ASP A 93 -13.15 -12.66 -12.86
C ASP A 93 -14.16 -13.05 -11.78
N VAL A 94 -13.88 -12.74 -10.50
CA VAL A 94 -14.71 -13.17 -9.36
C VAL A 94 -15.16 -12.01 -8.49
N TYR A 95 -14.23 -11.21 -7.94
CA TYR A 95 -14.60 -10.20 -6.93
C TYR A 95 -15.56 -9.14 -7.50
N ILE A 96 -15.19 -8.47 -8.60
CA ILE A 96 -15.99 -7.40 -9.20
C ILE A 96 -17.40 -7.90 -9.58
N PRO A 97 -17.57 -9.07 -10.24
CA PRO A 97 -18.90 -9.55 -10.61
C PRO A 97 -19.78 -10.00 -9.43
N THR A 98 -19.20 -10.48 -8.32
CA THR A 98 -19.96 -11.22 -7.29
C THR A 98 -19.98 -10.58 -5.89
N HIS A 99 -18.94 -9.82 -5.53
CA HIS A 99 -18.77 -9.27 -4.16
C HIS A 99 -18.92 -7.74 -4.09
N LEU A 100 -18.90 -7.05 -5.24
CA LEU A 100 -19.11 -5.62 -5.27
C LEU A 100 -20.58 -5.27 -4.94
N PRO A 101 -20.84 -4.42 -3.92
CA PRO A 101 -22.21 -4.02 -3.58
C PRO A 101 -22.92 -3.37 -4.77
N THR A 102 -24.20 -3.69 -4.96
CA THR A 102 -24.97 -3.26 -6.15
C THR A 102 -25.03 -1.73 -6.28
N GLN A 103 -25.00 -0.99 -5.18
CA GLN A 103 -24.98 0.47 -5.16
C GLN A 103 -23.73 1.11 -5.81
N TYR A 104 -22.65 0.35 -5.97
CA TYR A 104 -21.39 0.85 -6.55
C TYR A 104 -21.11 0.29 -7.95
N LYS A 105 -22.03 -0.46 -8.57
CA LYS A 105 -21.79 -1.13 -9.86
C LYS A 105 -21.42 -0.20 -11.02
N GLU A 106 -21.87 1.06 -10.96
CA GLU A 106 -21.59 2.06 -11.99
C GLU A 106 -20.37 2.92 -11.68
N TYR A 107 -19.74 2.74 -10.52
CA TYR A 107 -18.60 3.56 -10.12
C TYR A 107 -17.36 3.08 -10.90
N PRO A 108 -16.45 4.00 -11.29
CA PRO A 108 -15.15 3.62 -11.78
C PRO A 108 -14.40 2.80 -10.72
N ILE A 109 -13.69 1.77 -11.16
CA ILE A 109 -12.96 0.84 -10.32
C ILE A 109 -11.47 0.99 -10.60
N VAL A 110 -10.69 1.18 -9.55
CA VAL A 110 -9.23 1.21 -9.59
C VAL A 110 -8.70 0.00 -8.83
N ILE A 111 -8.01 -0.90 -9.54
CA ILE A 111 -7.32 -2.03 -8.94
C ILE A 111 -5.89 -1.57 -8.58
N CYS A 112 -5.59 -1.56 -7.28
CA CYS A 112 -4.34 -1.05 -6.73
C CYS A 112 -3.37 -2.19 -6.39
N LEU A 113 -2.32 -2.32 -7.20
CA LEU A 113 -1.21 -3.23 -6.92
C LEU A 113 -0.29 -2.59 -5.89
N THR A 114 -0.29 -3.12 -4.67
CA THR A 114 0.23 -2.41 -3.50
C THR A 114 1.37 -3.17 -2.86
N PHE A 115 2.51 -2.54 -2.67
CA PHE A 115 3.70 -3.18 -2.08
C PHE A 115 4.68 -2.15 -1.52
N GLY A 116 5.41 -2.55 -0.48
CA GLY A 116 6.28 -1.65 0.28
C GLY A 116 7.62 -1.34 -0.41
N GLY A 117 8.06 -2.19 -1.33
CA GLY A 117 9.30 -2.01 -2.08
C GLY A 117 9.12 -1.35 -3.45
N ASP A 118 10.06 -1.63 -4.34
CA ASP A 118 10.08 -1.17 -5.73
C ASP A 118 9.65 -2.30 -6.70
N LEU A 119 9.11 -1.90 -7.86
CA LEU A 119 8.82 -2.79 -8.97
C LEU A 119 10.11 -3.01 -9.76
N LYS A 120 10.58 -4.26 -9.88
CA LYS A 120 11.77 -4.56 -10.68
C LYS A 120 11.45 -4.44 -12.18
N GLN A 121 12.41 -3.91 -12.94
CA GLN A 121 12.29 -3.72 -14.40
C GLN A 121 11.89 -4.98 -15.17
N GLU A 122 12.34 -6.16 -14.71
CA GLU A 122 12.00 -7.46 -15.29
C GLU A 122 10.49 -7.79 -15.26
N LEU A 123 9.74 -7.18 -14.35
CA LEU A 123 8.29 -7.33 -14.23
C LEU A 123 7.52 -6.20 -14.91
N GLU A 124 8.13 -5.01 -15.05
CA GLU A 124 7.47 -3.79 -15.52
C GLU A 124 6.74 -3.97 -16.86
N ILE A 125 7.41 -4.59 -17.85
CA ILE A 125 6.81 -4.84 -19.18
C ILE A 125 5.63 -5.80 -19.08
N ASN A 126 5.77 -6.89 -18.33
CA ASN A 126 4.70 -7.90 -18.18
C ASN A 126 3.48 -7.30 -17.47
N LEU A 127 3.72 -6.51 -16.42
CA LEU A 127 2.68 -5.83 -15.69
C LEU A 127 1.96 -4.81 -16.59
N SER A 128 2.71 -3.96 -17.29
CA SER A 128 2.15 -2.95 -18.19
C SER A 128 1.31 -3.55 -19.32
N GLN A 129 1.79 -4.63 -19.95
CA GLN A 129 1.03 -5.32 -20.99
C GLN A 129 -0.23 -5.99 -20.43
N TYR A 130 -0.15 -6.56 -19.22
CA TYR A 130 -1.31 -7.15 -18.56
C TYR A 130 -2.36 -6.09 -18.22
N THR A 131 -1.97 -4.99 -17.58
CA THR A 131 -2.93 -3.94 -17.20
C THR A 131 -3.55 -3.32 -18.43
N GLN A 132 -2.76 -2.95 -19.44
CA GLN A 132 -3.28 -2.38 -20.69
C GLN A 132 -4.31 -3.30 -21.38
N ALA A 133 -4.11 -4.61 -21.34
CA ALA A 133 -5.04 -5.57 -21.93
C ALA A 133 -6.34 -5.76 -21.14
N LYS A 134 -6.36 -5.39 -19.86
CA LYS A 134 -7.49 -5.59 -18.94
C LYS A 134 -8.24 -4.30 -18.59
N GLU A 135 -7.60 -3.15 -18.79
CA GLU A 135 -8.24 -1.85 -18.62
C GLU A 135 -9.38 -1.62 -19.60
N ASN A 136 -10.39 -0.90 -19.14
CA ASN A 136 -11.49 -0.40 -19.96
C ASN A 136 -11.95 0.96 -19.40
N ASP A 137 -13.14 1.43 -19.79
CA ASP A 137 -13.68 2.71 -19.33
C ASP A 137 -14.05 2.70 -17.83
N GLN A 138 -14.41 1.52 -17.30
CA GLN A 138 -14.77 1.35 -15.90
C GLN A 138 -13.58 0.92 -15.04
N ILE A 139 -12.72 0.03 -15.53
CA ILE A 139 -11.64 -0.58 -14.75
C ILE A 139 -10.28 -0.01 -15.15
N LYS A 140 -9.54 0.51 -14.17
CA LYS A 140 -8.17 1.00 -14.28
C LYS A 140 -7.25 0.33 -13.28
N PHE A 141 -5.95 0.33 -13.55
CA PHE A 141 -4.94 -0.18 -12.61
C PHE A 141 -4.03 0.94 -12.13
N GLU A 142 -3.60 0.82 -10.88
CA GLU A 142 -2.60 1.71 -10.31
C GLU A 142 -1.55 0.96 -9.51
N VAL A 143 -0.29 1.38 -9.65
CA VAL A 143 0.79 0.90 -8.80
C VAL A 143 0.91 1.79 -7.57
N TRP A 144 0.89 1.15 -6.41
CA TRP A 144 1.13 1.73 -5.09
C TRP A 144 2.39 1.10 -4.50
N ASN A 145 3.54 1.56 -4.97
CA ASN A 145 4.84 1.15 -4.48
C ASN A 145 5.24 1.91 -3.20
N GLY A 146 6.37 1.53 -2.60
CA GLY A 146 6.88 2.15 -1.37
C GLY A 146 7.08 3.66 -1.49
N ASP A 147 7.56 4.14 -2.64
CA ASP A 147 7.76 5.58 -2.85
C ASP A 147 6.44 6.37 -2.82
N ARG A 148 5.41 5.87 -3.52
CA ARG A 148 4.08 6.48 -3.53
C ARG A 148 3.47 6.46 -2.13
N ILE A 149 3.49 5.31 -1.45
CA ILE A 149 2.93 5.17 -0.11
C ILE A 149 3.67 6.09 0.87
N ALA A 150 5.01 6.19 0.80
CA ALA A 150 5.78 7.10 1.65
C ALA A 150 5.38 8.56 1.46
N GLY A 151 5.12 8.99 0.22
CA GLY A 151 4.64 10.34 -0.06
C GLY A 151 3.24 10.59 0.51
N LEU A 152 2.35 9.60 0.44
CA LEU A 152 1.01 9.69 1.02
C LEU A 152 1.05 9.74 2.55
N LEU A 153 1.89 8.92 3.19
CA LEU A 153 2.09 8.94 4.64
C LEU A 153 2.63 10.29 5.11
N GLU A 154 3.63 10.85 4.42
CA GLU A 154 4.17 12.19 4.73
C GLU A 154 3.09 13.27 4.57
N LYS A 155 2.24 13.17 3.54
CA LYS A 155 1.17 14.15 3.29
C LYS A 155 0.04 14.08 4.31
N TYR A 156 -0.45 12.87 4.64
CA TYR A 156 -1.71 12.69 5.36
C TYR A 156 -1.53 12.29 6.84
N LEU A 157 -0.45 11.60 7.21
CA LEU A 157 -0.24 11.13 8.60
C LEU A 157 0.86 11.91 9.32
N ILE A 158 1.93 12.24 8.61
CA ILE A 158 3.15 12.82 9.19
C ILE A 158 3.38 14.22 8.61
N ASN A 159 2.32 15.02 8.63
CA ASN A 159 2.38 16.39 8.14
C ASN A 159 3.20 17.25 9.12
N GLU A 160 4.51 17.35 8.87
CA GLU A 160 5.42 18.16 9.68
C GLU A 160 5.08 19.65 9.67
N GLN A 161 4.25 20.13 8.72
CA GLN A 161 3.83 21.52 8.65
C GLN A 161 2.88 21.90 9.80
N ILE A 162 2.33 20.91 10.52
CA ILE A 162 1.61 21.14 11.78
C ILE A 162 2.56 21.73 12.84
N PHE A 163 3.85 21.41 12.78
CA PHE A 163 4.85 22.00 13.68
C PHE A 163 5.33 23.35 13.14
N LEU A 164 5.06 24.41 13.89
CA LEU A 164 5.52 25.76 13.55
C LEU A 164 7.01 25.98 13.84
N GLN A 165 7.61 25.16 14.71
CA GLN A 165 9.01 25.27 15.12
C GLN A 165 9.89 24.23 14.41
N ASP A 166 10.99 24.68 13.81
CA ASP A 166 11.90 23.79 13.05
C ASP A 166 12.65 22.80 13.95
N ASP A 167 12.87 23.14 15.23
CA ASP A 167 13.48 22.22 16.20
C ASP A 167 12.60 20.99 16.47
N LEU A 168 11.27 21.15 16.50
CA LEU A 168 10.33 20.04 16.68
C LEU A 168 10.32 19.11 15.45
N LYS A 169 10.39 19.68 14.24
CA LYS A 169 10.55 18.89 13.00
C LYS A 169 11.87 18.11 13.03
N SER A 170 12.94 18.75 13.46
CA SER A 170 14.27 18.13 13.62
C SER A 170 14.24 16.98 14.63
N LEU A 171 13.57 17.17 15.77
CA LEU A 171 13.41 16.13 16.80
C LEU A 171 12.60 14.94 16.26
N LEU A 172 11.47 15.18 15.60
CA LEU A 172 10.66 14.11 15.01
C LEU A 172 11.46 13.26 14.01
N ARG A 173 12.20 13.90 13.10
CA ARG A 173 13.09 13.23 12.13
C ARG A 173 14.12 12.35 12.83
N LYS A 174 14.75 12.88 13.88
CA LYS A 174 15.73 12.13 14.69
C LYS A 174 15.06 10.96 15.40
N SER A 175 13.89 11.16 16.00
CA SER A 175 13.12 10.11 16.67
C SER A 175 12.82 8.96 15.71
N LEU A 176 12.27 9.24 14.51
CA LEU A 176 11.98 8.18 13.53
C LEU A 176 13.24 7.46 13.05
N ALA A 177 14.32 8.19 12.76
CA ALA A 177 15.59 7.59 12.33
C ALA A 177 16.21 6.67 13.40
N MET A 178 15.93 6.93 14.68
CA MET A 178 16.41 6.13 15.81
C MET A 178 15.52 4.93 16.12
N VAL A 179 14.23 4.96 15.77
CA VAL A 179 13.29 3.86 16.07
C VAL A 179 13.68 2.56 15.36
N ASP A 180 14.25 2.64 14.15
CA ASP A 180 14.69 1.45 13.40
C ASP A 180 16.14 1.02 13.74
N GLN A 181 16.87 1.83 14.52
CA GLN A 181 18.15 1.38 15.07
C GLN A 181 17.87 0.34 16.15
N ARG A 182 18.06 -0.94 15.78
CA ARG A 182 18.02 -2.07 16.73
C ARG A 182 18.70 -1.66 18.04
N TRP A 183 17.97 -1.88 19.13
CA TRP A 183 18.25 -1.54 20.53
C TRP A 183 19.65 -1.90 21.09
N SER A 184 20.55 -2.49 20.29
CA SER A 184 21.90 -2.88 20.70
C SER A 184 22.84 -1.68 20.96
N HIS A 185 22.72 -0.58 20.20
CA HIS A 185 23.63 0.56 20.41
C HIS A 185 23.23 1.49 21.56
N MET A 186 21.94 1.56 21.89
CA MET A 186 21.46 2.44 22.96
C MET A 186 21.79 1.88 24.36
N PHE A 187 21.87 0.56 24.53
CA PHE A 187 22.31 -0.07 25.78
C PHE A 187 23.82 0.09 26.06
N GLU A 188 24.66 0.09 25.02
CA GLU A 188 26.09 0.41 25.14
C GLU A 188 26.30 1.85 25.62
N GLN A 189 25.53 2.80 25.10
CA GLN A 189 25.62 4.19 25.52
C GLN A 189 25.05 4.42 26.93
N LEU A 190 23.99 3.71 27.35
CA LEU A 190 23.45 3.81 28.71
C LEU A 190 24.36 3.16 29.77
N LYS A 191 25.11 2.11 29.42
CA LYS A 191 26.14 1.52 30.30
C LYS A 191 27.37 2.42 30.51
N ALA A 192 27.61 3.39 29.64
CA ALA A 192 28.69 4.36 29.83
C ALA A 192 28.34 5.48 30.83
N TYR A 193 27.07 5.56 31.26
CA TYR A 193 26.57 6.57 32.20
C TYR A 193 26.07 6.00 33.54
N LEU A 194 26.26 4.69 33.79
CA LEU A 194 26.02 4.00 35.07
C LEU A 194 27.30 3.30 35.53
#